data_AF-A0A1R3L397-F1
#
_entry.id   AF-A0A1R3L397-F1
#
_cell.length_a   1.000
_cell.length_b   1.000
_cell.length_c   1.000
_cell.angle_alpha   90.00
_cell.angle_beta   90.00
_cell.angle_gamma   90.00
#
_symmetry.space_group_name_H-M   'P 1'
#
loop_
_entity.id
_entity.type
_entity.pdbx_description
1 polymer ?
#
loop_
_entity_poly.entity_id
_entity_poly.type
_entity_poly.pdbx_seq_one_letter_code
_entity_poly.pdbx_strand_id
1 'polypeptide(L)'
;MEVESYRIESYQTVSTPYEGHYPHHDTKVSVKTEKLKFVKGDFIVDTQQPGVKYLLETLEPQANDSFFNWNLFDAILQQKEYYSAYVFEDTAAKLLKDNPKLKAELDAKKASDKEFAKDGAAQLDWVYYHSEYYEKTHNQYPVYRCVQVPDKYLQEQLLHSDHPVLFCELFQDKEVLY
;
A
#
# COMPACT_ATOMS: atom_id res chain seq x y z
N MET A 1 -3.25 -2.81 15.72
CA MET A 1 -3.73 -4.04 15.07
C MET A 1 -2.65 -4.48 14.11
N GLU A 2 -2.41 -5.78 14.02
CA GLU A 2 -1.43 -6.33 13.07
C GLU A 2 -2.13 -6.63 11.76
N VAL A 3 -1.65 -6.00 10.68
CA VAL A 3 -2.31 -6.02 9.38
C VAL A 3 -1.29 -6.22 8.26
N GLU A 4 -1.74 -6.77 7.14
CA GLU A 4 -1.06 -6.65 5.86
C GLU A 4 -1.50 -5.34 5.19
N SER A 5 -0.50 -4.58 4.78
CA SER A 5 -0.60 -3.29 4.11
C SER A 5 -0.08 -3.44 2.69
N TYR A 6 -0.80 -2.84 1.73
CA TYR A 6 -0.45 -2.90 0.32
C TYR A 6 0.04 -1.55 -0.17
N ARG A 7 1.11 -1.56 -0.95
CA ARG A 7 1.57 -0.41 -1.72
C ARG A 7 1.57 -0.76 -3.20
N ILE A 8 0.96 0.11 -4.01
CA ILE A 8 0.90 -0.08 -5.46
C ILE A 8 2.29 0.18 -6.04
N GLU A 9 2.86 -0.83 -6.68
CA GLU A 9 4.19 -0.77 -7.30
C GLU A 9 4.09 -0.41 -8.78
N SER A 10 3.14 -1.02 -9.48
CA SER A 10 2.90 -0.75 -10.89
C SER A 10 1.50 -1.16 -11.30
N TYR A 11 0.97 -0.48 -12.32
CA TYR A 11 -0.29 -0.81 -12.98
C TYR A 11 -0.26 -0.18 -14.38
N GLN A 12 -1.15 -0.63 -15.25
CA GLN A 12 -1.40 -0.02 -16.54
C GLN A 12 -2.83 0.52 -16.56
N THR A 13 -3.08 1.58 -17.32
CA THR A 13 -4.42 2.18 -17.43
C THR A 13 -4.82 2.18 -18.89
N VAL A 14 -6.07 1.77 -19.17
CA VAL A 14 -6.60 1.85 -20.53
C VAL A 14 -6.67 3.30 -21.01
N SER A 15 -6.47 3.54 -22.30
CA SER A 15 -6.49 4.90 -22.87
C SER A 15 -7.87 5.39 -23.29
N THR A 16 -8.88 4.50 -23.30
CA THR A 16 -10.26 4.79 -23.69
C THR A 16 -11.21 4.44 -22.57
N PRO A 17 -12.27 5.23 -22.35
CA PRO A 17 -13.19 4.99 -21.25
C PRO A 17 -14.04 3.73 -21.50
N TYR A 18 -14.34 2.99 -20.43
CA TYR A 18 -15.28 1.87 -20.38
C TYR A 18 -16.31 2.16 -19.29
N GLU A 19 -17.59 2.23 -19.63
CA GLU A 19 -18.68 2.57 -18.68
C GLU A 19 -18.45 3.88 -17.88
N GLY A 20 -17.69 4.83 -18.44
CA GLY A 20 -17.35 6.10 -17.78
C GLY A 20 -16.10 6.05 -16.89
N HIS A 21 -15.43 4.90 -16.84
CA HIS A 21 -14.22 4.66 -16.06
C HIS A 21 -12.99 4.50 -16.94
N TYR A 22 -11.80 4.62 -16.36
CA TYR A 22 -10.53 4.31 -17.00
C TYR A 22 -9.82 3.18 -16.24
N PRO A 23 -10.22 1.92 -16.50
CA PRO A 23 -9.74 0.84 -15.67
C PRO A 23 -8.22 0.66 -15.65
N HIS A 24 -7.71 0.31 -14.47
CA HIS A 24 -6.35 -0.19 -14.29
C HIS A 24 -6.30 -1.71 -14.49
N HIS A 25 -5.14 -2.21 -14.90
CA HIS A 25 -4.86 -3.64 -15.01
C HIS A 25 -3.38 -3.94 -14.75
N ASP A 26 -3.05 -5.23 -14.69
CA ASP A 26 -1.71 -5.75 -14.38
C ASP A 26 -1.13 -5.20 -13.07
N THR A 27 -2.01 -4.90 -12.10
CA THR A 27 -1.66 -4.31 -10.81
C THR A 27 -0.71 -5.22 -10.03
N LYS A 28 0.45 -4.65 -9.67
CA LYS A 28 1.44 -5.25 -8.79
C LYS A 28 1.52 -4.45 -7.50
N VAL A 29 1.59 -5.17 -6.39
CA VAL A 29 1.67 -4.59 -5.06
C VAL A 29 2.83 -5.19 -4.29
N SER A 30 3.43 -4.38 -3.40
CA SER A 30 4.23 -4.90 -2.30
C SER A 30 3.34 -5.06 -1.08
N VAL A 31 3.54 -6.15 -0.35
CA VAL A 31 2.80 -6.49 0.87
C VAL A 31 3.74 -6.41 2.05
N LYS A 32 3.31 -5.75 3.12
CA LYS A 32 4.06 -5.65 4.37
C LYS A 32 3.15 -5.89 5.55
N THR A 33 3.58 -6.77 6.47
CA THR A 33 2.94 -6.91 7.77
C THR A 33 3.42 -5.80 8.70
N GLU A 34 2.49 -5.04 9.28
CA GLU A 34 2.82 -3.98 10.22
C GLU A 34 1.73 -3.74 11.28
N LYS A 35 2.12 -3.05 12.36
CA LYS A 35 1.22 -2.70 13.45
C LYS A 35 0.73 -1.27 13.26
N LEU A 36 -0.54 -1.12 12.87
CA LEU A 36 -1.20 0.18 12.70
C LEU A 36 -2.22 0.47 13.79
N LYS A 37 -2.47 1.76 13.99
CA LYS A 37 -3.57 2.25 14.82
C LYS A 37 -4.68 2.72 13.89
N PHE A 38 -5.89 2.24 14.16
CA PHE A 38 -7.11 2.67 13.50
C PHE A 38 -7.89 3.56 14.47
N VAL A 39 -8.63 4.51 13.93
CA VAL A 39 -9.35 5.55 14.66
C VAL A 39 -10.85 5.46 14.40
N LYS A 40 -11.64 6.23 15.17
CA LYS A 40 -13.08 6.33 14.94
C LYS A 40 -13.33 6.86 13.53
N GLY A 41 -14.13 6.14 12.74
CA GLY A 41 -14.40 6.43 11.34
C GLY A 41 -13.80 5.39 10.40
N ASP A 42 -12.79 4.64 10.85
CA ASP A 42 -12.31 3.48 10.13
C ASP A 42 -13.32 2.34 10.25
N PHE A 43 -13.48 1.61 9.15
CA PHE A 43 -14.25 0.39 9.09
C PHE A 43 -13.32 -0.79 9.02
N ILE A 44 -13.85 -1.90 9.46
CA ILE A 44 -13.26 -3.21 9.37
C ILE A 44 -14.40 -4.05 8.74
N VAL A 45 -14.22 -5.08 7.86
CA VAL A 45 -15.32 -5.89 7.19
C VAL A 45 -15.35 -7.47 7.29
N ASP A 46 -16.31 -8.19 7.92
CA ASP A 46 -16.10 -9.58 8.39
C ASP A 46 -16.19 -10.51 7.22
N THR A 47 -15.21 -11.38 7.12
CA THR A 47 -15.00 -12.30 6.03
C THR A 47 -15.63 -13.66 6.34
N GLN A 48 -16.01 -13.92 7.60
CA GLN A 48 -16.82 -15.09 7.97
C GLN A 48 -18.31 -14.88 7.66
N GLN A 49 -18.62 -14.49 6.43
CA GLN A 49 -19.99 -14.27 5.95
C GLN A 49 -20.18 -14.76 4.50
N PRO A 50 -21.41 -15.02 4.06
CA PRO A 50 -21.68 -15.44 2.67
C PRO A 50 -21.22 -14.44 1.60
N GLY A 51 -21.17 -13.13 1.92
CA GLY A 51 -20.76 -12.06 1.01
C GLY A 51 -19.25 -11.89 0.81
N VAL A 52 -18.41 -12.73 1.42
CA VAL A 52 -16.94 -12.54 1.42
C VAL A 52 -16.32 -12.47 0.03
N LYS A 53 -16.84 -13.25 -0.93
CA LYS A 53 -16.33 -13.22 -2.30
C LYS A 53 -16.47 -11.83 -2.92
N TYR A 54 -17.63 -11.18 -2.75
CA TYR A 54 -17.84 -9.83 -3.27
C TYR A 54 -16.84 -8.83 -2.67
N LEU A 55 -16.56 -8.95 -1.37
CA LEU A 55 -15.60 -8.10 -0.69
C LEU A 55 -14.18 -8.31 -1.20
N LEU A 56 -13.74 -9.56 -1.38
CA LEU A 56 -12.41 -9.87 -1.92
C LEU A 56 -12.26 -9.33 -3.35
N GLU A 57 -13.24 -9.61 -4.23
CA GLU A 57 -13.18 -9.16 -5.63
C GLU A 57 -13.18 -7.63 -5.76
N THR A 58 -13.86 -6.91 -4.87
CA THR A 58 -13.95 -5.44 -4.92
C THR A 58 -12.81 -4.74 -4.18
N LEU A 59 -12.32 -5.31 -3.08
CA LEU A 59 -11.38 -4.64 -2.19
C LEU A 59 -9.92 -5.05 -2.41
N GLU A 60 -9.63 -6.24 -2.93
CA GLU A 60 -8.24 -6.63 -3.23
C GLU A 60 -7.74 -5.87 -4.48
N PRO A 61 -6.67 -5.07 -4.40
CA PRO A 61 -6.26 -4.18 -5.49
C PRO A 61 -5.81 -4.92 -6.76
N GLN A 62 -5.53 -6.22 -6.66
CA GLN A 62 -5.13 -7.06 -7.78
C GLN A 62 -6.30 -7.79 -8.45
N ALA A 63 -7.50 -7.76 -7.86
CA ALA A 63 -8.68 -8.37 -8.45
C ALA A 63 -9.17 -7.57 -9.65
N ASN A 64 -9.68 -8.26 -10.67
CA ASN A 64 -10.06 -7.66 -11.96
C ASN A 64 -11.11 -6.56 -11.78
N ASP A 65 -12.14 -6.83 -10.98
CA ASP A 65 -13.26 -5.91 -10.70
C ASP A 65 -13.07 -5.11 -9.40
N SER A 66 -11.82 -4.94 -8.98
CA SER A 66 -11.51 -4.17 -7.77
C SER A 66 -11.84 -2.69 -7.95
N PHE A 67 -12.15 -2.02 -6.85
CA PHE A 67 -12.29 -0.57 -6.82
C PHE A 67 -11.02 0.15 -7.27
N PHE A 68 -9.85 -0.44 -7.03
CA PHE A 68 -8.61 0.05 -7.60
C PHE A 68 -8.64 -0.02 -9.13
N ASN A 69 -8.90 -1.20 -9.70
CA ASN A 69 -8.94 -1.38 -11.14
C ASN A 69 -10.09 -0.60 -11.79
N TRP A 70 -11.16 -0.28 -11.08
CA TRP A 70 -12.22 0.62 -11.53
C TRP A 70 -11.97 2.11 -11.21
N ASN A 71 -10.71 2.47 -10.96
CA ASN A 71 -10.22 3.84 -10.78
C ASN A 71 -10.94 4.67 -9.68
N LEU A 72 -11.51 3.98 -8.67
CA LEU A 72 -12.18 4.63 -7.53
C LEU A 72 -11.19 5.08 -6.44
N PHE A 73 -9.94 4.59 -6.49
CA PHE A 73 -8.90 4.90 -5.51
C PHE A 73 -7.72 5.70 -6.08
N ASP A 74 -7.86 6.34 -7.24
CA ASP A 74 -6.80 7.13 -7.90
C ASP A 74 -6.21 8.25 -7.04
N ALA A 75 -6.94 8.70 -6.02
CA ALA A 75 -6.46 9.72 -5.08
C ALA A 75 -5.15 9.33 -4.36
N ILE A 76 -4.81 8.04 -4.30
CA ILE A 76 -3.54 7.56 -3.72
C ILE A 76 -2.38 7.61 -4.72
N LEU A 77 -2.65 7.67 -6.03
CA LEU A 77 -1.66 7.57 -7.12
C LEU A 77 -0.97 8.91 -7.38
N GLN A 78 -1.57 10.00 -6.94
CA GLN A 78 -0.97 11.32 -7.02
C GLN A 78 -0.12 11.58 -5.78
N GLN A 79 1.19 11.75 -5.99
CA GLN A 79 2.06 12.37 -5.00
C GLN A 79 1.69 13.84 -4.81
N LYS A 80 1.42 14.25 -3.57
CA LYS A 80 0.98 15.61 -3.24
C LYS A 80 2.12 16.49 -2.79
N GLU A 81 3.13 15.90 -2.16
CA GLU A 81 4.29 16.61 -1.63
C GLU A 81 5.58 16.16 -2.30
N TYR A 82 6.39 17.12 -2.75
CA TYR A 82 7.72 16.89 -3.29
C TYR A 82 8.74 17.78 -2.61
N TYR A 83 10.01 17.39 -2.67
CA TYR A 83 11.09 18.19 -2.10
C TYR A 83 11.56 19.28 -3.08
N SER A 84 12.10 20.37 -2.54
CA SER A 84 12.89 21.32 -3.32
C SER A 84 14.35 20.92 -3.28
N ALA A 85 14.98 20.67 -4.43
CA ALA A 85 16.37 20.21 -4.49
C ALA A 85 17.34 21.10 -3.70
N TYR A 86 17.21 22.42 -3.87
CA TYR A 86 18.03 23.42 -3.16
C TYR A 86 17.94 23.31 -1.63
N VAL A 87 16.80 22.87 -1.09
CA VAL A 87 16.58 22.72 0.36
C VAL A 87 16.95 21.31 0.83
N PHE A 88 16.77 20.30 -0.02
CA PHE A 88 16.88 18.91 0.38
C PHE A 88 18.32 18.36 0.30
N GLU A 89 19.20 18.93 -0.52
CA GLU A 89 20.59 18.43 -0.69
C GLU A 89 21.34 18.28 0.65
N ASP A 90 21.33 19.31 1.50
CA ASP A 90 21.97 19.26 2.82
C ASP A 90 21.32 18.22 3.74
N THR A 91 19.99 18.07 3.63
CA THR A 91 19.24 17.07 4.39
C THR A 91 19.58 15.66 3.93
N ALA A 92 19.66 15.42 2.62
CA ALA A 92 20.06 14.15 2.04
C ALA A 92 21.49 13.75 2.44
N ALA A 93 22.42 14.70 2.41
CA ALA A 93 23.79 14.47 2.88
C ALA A 93 23.83 14.05 4.36
N LYS A 94 23.02 14.71 5.21
CA LYS A 94 22.89 14.34 6.62
C LYS A 94 22.26 12.95 6.80
N LEU A 95 21.18 12.65 6.08
CA LEU A 95 20.52 11.35 6.12
C LEU A 95 21.49 10.21 5.77
N LEU A 96 22.29 10.37 4.71
CA LEU A 96 23.27 9.37 4.31
C LEU A 96 24.40 9.20 5.32
N LYS A 97 24.78 10.28 6.03
CA LYS A 97 25.78 10.22 7.10
C LYS A 97 25.25 9.51 8.34
N ASP A 98 24.02 9.81 8.73
CA ASP A 98 23.41 9.33 9.97
C ASP A 98 22.80 7.93 9.81
N ASN A 99 22.55 7.47 8.58
CA ASN A 99 22.01 6.15 8.25
C ASN A 99 22.95 5.36 7.32
N PRO A 100 23.91 4.59 7.89
CA PRO A 100 24.85 3.77 7.11
C PRO A 100 24.17 2.73 6.22
N LYS A 101 22.99 2.23 6.60
CA LYS A 101 22.23 1.26 5.82
C LYS A 101 21.70 1.90 4.53
N LEU A 102 21.06 3.07 4.65
CA LEU A 102 20.57 3.83 3.50
C LEU A 102 21.71 4.18 2.54
N LYS A 103 22.87 4.57 3.08
CA LYS A 103 24.06 4.83 2.28
C LYS A 103 24.55 3.59 1.54
N ALA A 104 24.61 2.43 2.21
CA ALA A 104 25.04 1.19 1.57
C ALA A 104 24.09 0.76 0.43
N GLU A 105 22.78 0.94 0.62
CA GLU A 105 21.77 0.65 -0.42
C GLU A 105 21.92 1.59 -1.63
N LEU A 106 22.15 2.90 -1.41
CA LEU A 106 22.43 3.85 -2.49
C LEU A 106 23.71 3.47 -3.26
N ASP A 107 24.80 3.19 -2.53
CA ASP A 107 26.09 2.83 -3.14
C ASP A 107 25.97 1.52 -3.94
N ALA A 108 25.23 0.55 -3.45
CA ALA A 108 24.94 -0.70 -4.17
C ALA A 108 24.17 -0.42 -5.47
N LYS A 109 23.15 0.45 -5.43
CA LYS A 109 22.42 0.84 -6.64
C LYS A 109 23.33 1.53 -7.66
N LYS A 110 24.18 2.46 -7.23
CA LYS A 110 25.18 3.12 -8.10
C LYS A 110 26.17 2.14 -8.71
N ALA A 111 26.57 1.09 -7.99
CA ALA A 111 27.45 0.06 -8.51
C ALA A 111 26.75 -0.82 -9.57
N SER A 112 25.45 -1.10 -9.39
CA SER A 112 24.66 -1.95 -10.30
C SER A 112 24.16 -1.22 -11.55
N ASP A 113 24.00 0.10 -11.51
CA ASP A 113 23.36 0.90 -12.56
C ASP A 113 24.23 2.12 -12.91
N LYS A 114 24.91 2.02 -14.05
CA LYS A 114 25.85 3.05 -14.53
C LYS A 114 25.18 4.33 -14.97
N GLU A 115 23.93 4.28 -15.43
CA GLU A 115 23.22 5.48 -15.87
C GLU A 115 22.71 6.24 -14.65
N PHE A 116 22.14 5.51 -13.67
CA PHE A 116 21.81 6.08 -12.36
C PHE A 116 23.02 6.70 -11.65
N ALA A 117 24.19 6.05 -11.72
CA ALA A 117 25.41 6.55 -11.07
C ALA A 117 25.90 7.91 -11.61
N LYS A 118 25.53 8.26 -12.85
CA LYS A 118 25.89 9.55 -13.48
C LYS A 118 24.84 10.63 -13.25
N ASP A 119 23.64 10.26 -12.81
CA ASP A 119 22.53 11.19 -12.61
C ASP A 119 22.43 11.59 -11.13
N GLY A 120 22.86 12.82 -10.82
CA GLY A 120 22.79 13.37 -9.47
C GLY A 120 21.36 13.64 -9.00
N ALA A 121 20.46 14.03 -9.90
CA ALA A 121 19.06 14.27 -9.57
C ALA A 121 18.37 12.94 -9.24
N ALA A 122 18.59 11.91 -10.04
CA ALA A 122 18.06 10.57 -9.75
C ALA A 122 18.60 10.00 -8.41
N GLN A 123 19.86 10.27 -8.07
CA GLN A 123 20.41 9.88 -6.76
C GLN A 123 19.73 10.64 -5.61
N LEU A 124 19.50 11.94 -5.76
CA LEU A 124 18.83 12.77 -4.75
C LEU A 124 17.37 12.32 -4.58
N ASP A 125 16.66 12.07 -5.67
CA ASP A 125 15.31 11.50 -5.70
C ASP A 125 15.28 10.16 -4.99
N TRP A 126 16.25 9.28 -5.27
CA TRP A 126 16.32 7.98 -4.62
C TRP A 126 16.47 8.13 -3.11
N VAL A 127 17.32 9.03 -2.63
CA VAL A 127 17.46 9.29 -1.19
C VAL A 127 16.15 9.80 -0.60
N TYR A 128 15.45 10.70 -1.29
CA TYR A 128 14.14 11.19 -0.87
C TYR A 128 13.14 10.05 -0.70
N TYR A 129 12.94 9.22 -1.73
CA TYR A 129 11.98 8.09 -1.70
C TYR A 129 12.30 7.02 -0.65
N HIS A 130 13.56 6.91 -0.22
CA HIS A 130 14.00 5.95 0.80
C HIS A 130 14.20 6.62 2.17
N SER A 131 13.76 7.87 2.35
CA SER A 131 13.83 8.62 3.60
C SER A 131 12.48 8.72 4.29
N GLU A 132 12.50 9.23 5.53
CA GLU A 132 11.29 9.54 6.29
C GLU A 132 10.46 10.71 5.72
N TYR A 133 11.04 11.50 4.80
CA TYR A 133 10.39 12.67 4.19
C TYR A 133 9.46 12.31 3.04
N TYR A 134 9.60 11.11 2.49
CA TYR A 134 8.71 10.67 1.42
C TYR A 134 7.28 10.47 1.96
N GLU A 135 6.32 11.03 1.22
CA GLU A 135 4.92 10.93 1.53
C GLU A 135 4.47 9.47 1.65
N LYS A 136 4.14 9.05 2.88
CA LYS A 136 3.72 7.67 3.17
C LYS A 136 2.39 7.30 2.54
N THR A 137 1.56 8.29 2.18
CA THR A 137 0.25 8.09 1.56
C THR A 137 0.32 7.86 0.06
N HIS A 138 1.39 8.29 -0.61
CA HIS A 138 1.55 8.04 -2.05
C HIS A 138 1.67 6.53 -2.33
N ASN A 139 0.81 6.02 -3.21
CA ASN A 139 0.61 4.62 -3.56
C ASN A 139 0.22 3.70 -2.40
N GLN A 140 -0.09 4.24 -1.21
CA GLN A 140 -0.55 3.43 -0.09
C GLN A 140 -2.03 3.10 -0.29
N TYR A 141 -2.32 1.81 -0.44
CA TYR A 141 -3.70 1.35 -0.60
C TYR A 141 -4.47 1.52 0.72
N PRO A 142 -5.73 2.00 0.69
CA PRO A 142 -6.46 2.35 1.91
C PRO A 142 -7.18 1.16 2.56
N VAL A 143 -7.13 -0.03 1.96
CA VAL A 143 -7.69 -1.27 2.53
C VAL A 143 -6.56 -2.16 3.04
N TYR A 144 -6.76 -2.74 4.22
CA TYR A 144 -5.78 -3.57 4.91
C TYR A 144 -6.39 -4.93 5.25
N ARG A 145 -5.57 -5.99 5.24
CA ARG A 145 -6.00 -7.32 5.69
C ARG A 145 -5.59 -7.52 7.14
N CYS A 146 -6.51 -7.92 8.02
CA CYS A 146 -6.10 -8.25 9.39
C CYS A 146 -5.37 -9.58 9.43
N VAL A 147 -4.18 -9.61 10.03
CA VAL A 147 -3.46 -10.85 10.34
C VAL A 147 -3.97 -11.46 11.64
N GLN A 148 -4.42 -10.61 12.57
CA GLN A 148 -5.00 -11.02 13.83
C GLN A 148 -6.08 -10.02 14.29
N VAL A 149 -7.31 -10.51 14.53
CA VAL A 149 -8.36 -9.69 15.18
C VAL A 149 -8.10 -9.62 16.68
N PRO A 150 -8.08 -8.42 17.28
CA PRO A 150 -8.09 -8.29 18.73
C PRO A 150 -9.42 -8.75 19.35
N ASP A 151 -9.37 -9.55 20.41
CA ASP A 151 -10.54 -10.13 21.10
C ASP A 151 -11.63 -9.12 21.48
N LYS A 152 -11.26 -7.86 21.77
CA LYS A 152 -12.21 -6.80 22.12
C LYS A 152 -13.22 -6.48 21.01
N TYR A 153 -12.89 -6.72 19.74
CA TYR A 153 -13.80 -6.52 18.63
C TYR A 153 -14.69 -7.74 18.36
N LEU A 154 -14.28 -8.93 18.82
CA LEU A 154 -15.09 -10.14 18.78
C LEU A 154 -16.25 -10.09 19.79
N GLN A 155 -16.09 -9.36 20.91
CA GLN A 155 -17.13 -9.27 21.94
C GLN A 155 -18.21 -8.21 21.65
N GLU A 156 -17.92 -7.12 20.93
CA GLU A 156 -18.94 -6.15 20.52
C GLU A 156 -19.86 -6.71 19.41
N GLN A 157 -19.36 -7.61 18.54
CA GLN A 157 -20.15 -8.28 17.50
C GLN A 157 -21.13 -9.33 18.04
N LEU A 158 -20.90 -9.90 19.25
CA LEU A 158 -21.81 -10.87 19.87
C LEU A 158 -23.03 -10.23 20.57
N LEU A 159 -23.03 -8.91 20.77
CA LEU A 159 -24.10 -8.19 21.49
C LEU A 159 -25.12 -7.52 20.56
N HIS A 160 -24.85 -7.39 19.27
CA HIS A 160 -25.80 -6.86 18.28
C HIS A 160 -25.92 -7.84 17.11
N SER A 161 -26.95 -8.68 17.17
CA SER A 161 -27.56 -9.25 15.97
C SER A 161 -27.89 -8.11 15.00
N ASP A 162 -27.58 -8.32 13.73
CA ASP A 162 -27.81 -7.45 12.57
C ASP A 162 -26.67 -6.45 12.24
N HIS A 163 -25.56 -7.00 11.73
CA HIS A 163 -24.39 -6.33 11.09
C HIS A 163 -23.51 -5.49 12.06
N PRO A 164 -22.14 -5.47 11.98
CA PRO A 164 -21.35 -5.26 10.76
C PRO A 164 -19.94 -5.93 10.69
N VAL A 165 -19.43 -6.12 9.47
CA VAL A 165 -18.15 -5.61 8.93
C VAL A 165 -16.94 -5.60 9.99
N LEU A 166 -15.95 -6.56 9.92
CA LEU A 166 -14.47 -6.71 10.30
C LEU A 166 -13.45 -7.64 9.44
N PHE A 167 -12.54 -7.24 8.49
CA PHE A 167 -11.88 -8.16 7.48
C PHE A 167 -10.78 -9.03 8.06
N CYS A 168 -11.02 -10.34 8.16
CA CYS A 168 -10.09 -11.27 8.77
C CYS A 168 -10.09 -12.67 8.14
N GLU A 169 -9.06 -12.98 7.36
CA GLU A 169 -8.74 -14.38 7.08
C GLU A 169 -8.20 -15.04 8.36
N LEU A 170 -8.99 -15.92 8.96
CA LEU A 170 -8.46 -17.03 9.74
C LEU A 170 -8.15 -18.15 8.74
N PHE A 171 -6.89 -18.28 8.32
CA PHE A 171 -6.43 -19.50 7.67
C PHE A 171 -6.44 -20.63 8.72
N GLN A 172 -7.55 -21.37 8.77
CA GLN A 172 -7.48 -22.78 9.11
C GLN A 172 -7.59 -23.58 7.81
N ASP A 173 -6.49 -24.26 7.54
CA ASP A 173 -6.29 -25.36 6.61
C ASP A 173 -5.92 -25.08 5.15
N LYS A 174 -4.95 -25.91 4.77
CA LYS A 174 -4.30 -26.09 3.49
C LYS A 174 -5.28 -26.68 2.49
N GLU A 175 -4.98 -26.45 1.21
CA GLU A 175 -5.70 -26.94 0.02
C GLU A 175 -7.00 -26.14 -0.18
N VAL A 176 -7.10 -25.28 -1.19
CA VAL A 176 -7.52 -25.70 -2.53
C VAL A 176 -6.80 -24.88 -3.61
N LEU A 177 -6.14 -25.62 -4.50
CA LEU A 177 -5.69 -25.19 -5.83
C LEU A 177 -6.89 -24.87 -6.72
N TYR A 178 -6.79 -23.79 -7.50
CA TYR A 178 -7.11 -23.81 -8.94
C TYR A 178 -6.10 -22.93 -9.68
#